data_AF-A0A0M9BPA6-F1
#
_entry.id   AF-A0A0M9BPA6-F1
#
_cell.length_a   1.000
_cell.length_b   1.000
_cell.length_c   1.000
_cell.angle_alpha   90.00
_cell.angle_beta   90.00
_cell.angle_gamma   90.00
#
_symmetry.space_group_name_H-M   'P 1'
#
loop_
_entity.id
_entity.type
_entity.pdbx_description
1 polymer ?
#
loop_
_entity_poly.entity_id
_entity_poly.type
_entity_poly.pdbx_seq_one_letter_code
_entity_poly.pdbx_strand_id
1 'polypeptide(L)'
;MKKRMLISLLLILVLVVSGCNVKTKTESQSETAPSDTSENTQNQKPVDIELLAQSSSENDVNIIRDQLTKNGFNVKLNLQPDYGSYKSQQDAGNYDIALSSWTTVTGNPDYALRSLFKTGGDYSILADEEIDKLIDQAATQTPDEYKDTYKQLEDRLVTDQAYIAPLYISLKSQAVNKDILNADTVRLSKSRAMAWEPIEFKDSSKNTKEPLILTQSASVLTSLDPIKGNDGSINQLNTNMYVRLVNLTDDDQLTAEGSLSHNFSIAEGNSEYYFILRDDINFAKIDNKKAVDTGERVGADDVIFSLDRAKNKDSVPDHRTYSLHEHIKEAELVTDLSSLESIQQSSGGGSVKEALEQGLGTQISELVTDKNKADNAAGKYQVVKLTTTEPFPQVLNYLAHQSAGIVSKKQVESINTYDVASFDVNKDIPYGDQNTVTEGAAYNNTLYASGPYILAYKNDYEGVFYHNPGYRKASEYAPKISQVNVRFIS
;
A
#
# COMPACT_ATOMS: atom_id res chain seq x y z
N MET A 1 -42.85 -34.57 45.12
CA MET A 1 -41.87 -35.28 45.96
C MET A 1 -40.48 -34.76 45.65
N LYS A 2 -39.72 -34.42 46.70
CA LYS A 2 -38.38 -33.85 46.66
C LYS A 2 -37.34 -34.86 46.16
N LYS A 3 -36.36 -34.43 45.37
CA LYS A 3 -34.92 -34.51 45.73
C LYS A 3 -34.05 -33.71 44.74
N ARG A 4 -33.12 -32.96 45.33
CA ARG A 4 -32.15 -32.03 44.75
C ARG A 4 -30.92 -32.78 44.21
N MET A 5 -30.23 -32.21 43.22
CA MET A 5 -28.78 -31.98 43.31
C MET A 5 -28.33 -30.92 42.29
N LEU A 6 -27.46 -30.01 42.77
CA LEU A 6 -26.75 -28.96 42.04
C LEU A 6 -25.71 -29.59 41.08
N ILE A 7 -25.30 -28.85 40.02
CA ILE A 7 -23.93 -28.29 39.86
C ILE A 7 -23.76 -27.69 38.44
N SER A 8 -23.40 -26.40 38.44
CA SER A 8 -22.48 -25.64 37.58
C SER A 8 -22.66 -25.46 36.06
N LEU A 9 -22.77 -24.18 35.71
CA LEU A 9 -22.21 -23.47 34.54
C LEU A 9 -21.11 -24.23 33.79
N LEU A 10 -21.27 -24.35 32.46
CA LEU A 10 -20.20 -24.11 31.48
C LEU A 10 -20.81 -23.96 30.08
N LEU A 11 -20.99 -22.70 29.67
CA LEU A 11 -21.05 -22.31 28.26
C LEU A 11 -19.61 -22.38 27.72
N ILE A 12 -19.36 -23.24 26.73
CA ILE A 12 -18.17 -23.13 25.87
C ILE A 12 -18.63 -23.17 24.41
N LEU A 13 -18.63 -21.97 23.84
CA LEU A 13 -18.10 -21.58 22.53
C LEU A 13 -17.67 -22.73 21.59
N VAL A 14 -18.44 -22.95 20.52
CA VAL A 14 -17.99 -23.75 19.36
C VAL A 14 -17.26 -22.79 18.41
N LEU A 15 -15.93 -22.75 18.50
CA LEU A 15 -15.05 -22.22 17.46
C LEU A 15 -14.66 -23.38 16.55
N VAL A 16 -15.18 -23.40 15.33
CA VAL A 16 -14.70 -24.29 14.26
C VAL A 16 -13.44 -23.66 13.69
N VAL A 17 -12.28 -24.17 14.09
CA VAL A 17 -10.99 -23.87 13.46
C VAL A 17 -10.81 -24.88 12.33
N SER A 18 -10.95 -24.44 11.09
CA SER A 18 -10.42 -25.16 9.93
C SER A 18 -8.90 -25.01 9.95
N GLY A 19 -8.23 -25.88 10.70
CA GLY A 19 -6.77 -25.96 10.74
C GLY A 19 -6.25 -26.72 9.52
N CYS A 20 -5.34 -26.10 8.77
CA CYS A 20 -4.45 -26.81 7.85
C CYS A 20 -3.66 -27.87 8.66
N ASN A 21 -3.78 -29.14 8.26
CA ASN A 21 -3.02 -30.24 8.84
C ASN A 21 -1.54 -30.18 8.41
N VAL A 22 -0.76 -29.28 9.02
CA VAL A 22 0.70 -29.44 9.06
C VAL A 22 1.01 -30.22 10.32
N LYS A 23 1.40 -31.49 10.17
CA LYS A 23 1.79 -32.35 11.30
C LYS A 23 3.00 -31.74 12.00
N THR A 24 2.79 -31.22 13.20
CA THR A 24 3.90 -30.88 14.10
C THR A 24 4.39 -32.15 14.81
N LYS A 25 5.68 -32.13 15.20
CA LYS A 25 6.45 -33.24 15.77
C LYS A 25 5.81 -33.98 16.97
N THR A 26 4.74 -33.44 17.54
CA THR A 26 4.10 -33.92 18.77
C THR A 26 3.01 -34.98 18.51
N GLU A 27 2.48 -35.10 17.29
CA GLU A 27 1.41 -36.07 16.97
C GLU A 27 1.91 -37.41 16.41
N SER A 28 3.21 -37.61 16.24
CA SER A 28 3.81 -38.84 15.73
C SER A 28 4.23 -39.85 16.82
N GLN A 29 3.87 -39.63 18.08
CA GLN A 29 4.11 -40.59 19.15
C GLN A 29 2.84 -41.40 19.47
N SER A 30 2.56 -42.41 18.66
CA SER A 30 1.79 -43.59 19.12
C SER A 30 2.32 -44.85 18.43
N GLU A 31 3.00 -45.65 19.26
CA GLU A 31 3.31 -47.08 19.17
C GLU A 31 3.35 -47.74 17.78
N THR A 32 4.57 -47.88 17.24
CA THR A 32 4.92 -49.05 16.43
C THR A 32 6.38 -49.43 16.69
N ALA A 33 6.62 -50.73 16.85
CA ALA A 33 7.90 -51.34 17.22
C ALA A 33 9.05 -50.96 16.27
N PRO A 34 10.32 -50.99 16.72
CA PRO A 34 11.45 -50.47 15.97
C PRO A 34 11.71 -51.35 14.74
N SER A 35 11.50 -50.80 13.55
CA SER A 35 12.08 -51.32 12.32
C SER A 35 13.50 -50.78 12.20
N ASP A 36 14.48 -51.67 12.29
CA ASP A 36 15.87 -51.44 11.88
C ASP A 36 15.90 -51.06 10.38
N THR A 37 15.81 -49.77 10.10
CA THR A 37 16.34 -49.17 8.87
C THR A 37 17.26 -48.04 9.28
N SER A 38 18.46 -48.42 9.70
CA SER A 38 19.62 -47.55 9.72
C SER A 38 20.00 -47.20 8.28
N GLU A 39 19.29 -46.24 7.68
CA GLU A 39 19.79 -45.53 6.51
C GLU A 39 20.91 -44.60 6.96
N ASN A 40 22.12 -44.91 6.48
CA ASN A 40 23.36 -44.17 6.64
C ASN A 40 23.19 -42.64 6.56
N THR A 41 23.17 -41.96 7.70
CA THR A 41 23.45 -40.51 7.80
C THR A 41 24.86 -40.23 8.31
N GLN A 42 25.77 -41.20 8.22
CA GLN A 42 27.19 -41.01 8.53
C GLN A 42 27.97 -40.92 7.20
N ASN A 43 28.61 -39.76 6.97
CA ASN A 43 29.48 -39.38 5.85
C ASN A 43 28.91 -38.49 4.74
N GLN A 44 28.10 -37.48 5.07
CA GLN A 44 28.11 -36.26 4.26
C GLN A 44 28.93 -35.20 4.99
N LYS A 45 29.95 -34.65 4.32
CA LYS A 45 30.60 -33.42 4.82
C LYS A 45 29.51 -32.36 5.00
N PRO A 46 29.53 -31.57 6.09
CA PRO A 46 28.62 -30.46 6.25
C PRO A 46 28.64 -29.59 4.98
N VAL A 47 27.46 -29.28 4.46
CA VAL A 47 27.33 -28.33 3.34
C VAL A 47 27.55 -26.94 3.92
N ASP A 48 28.54 -26.23 3.40
CA ASP A 48 28.77 -24.83 3.74
C ASP A 48 27.68 -23.98 3.07
N ILE A 49 27.01 -23.12 3.84
CA ILE A 49 26.02 -22.17 3.34
C ILE A 49 26.27 -20.77 3.88
N GLU A 50 26.09 -19.77 3.03
CA GLU A 50 26.18 -18.35 3.37
C GLU A 50 24.77 -17.76 3.55
N LEU A 51 24.47 -17.37 4.80
CA LEU A 51 23.20 -16.75 5.19
C LEU A 51 23.35 -15.23 5.24
N LEU A 52 22.78 -14.55 4.26
CA LEU A 52 22.77 -13.09 4.13
C LEU A 52 21.58 -12.48 4.89
N ALA A 53 21.84 -11.44 5.67
CA ALA A 53 20.81 -10.69 6.38
C ALA A 53 21.30 -9.28 6.77
N GLN A 54 20.38 -8.44 7.22
CA GLN A 54 20.74 -7.17 7.86
C GLN A 54 21.03 -7.36 9.35
N SER A 55 21.94 -6.56 9.91
CA SER A 55 22.26 -6.59 11.35
C SER A 55 21.03 -6.29 12.24
N SER A 56 20.04 -5.57 11.73
CA SER A 56 18.76 -5.34 12.42
C SER A 56 17.96 -6.62 12.67
N SER A 57 18.27 -7.71 11.95
CA SER A 57 17.62 -9.03 12.07
C SER A 57 18.50 -10.07 12.77
N GLU A 58 19.56 -9.65 13.47
CA GLU A 58 20.56 -10.56 14.07
C GLU A 58 19.95 -11.64 14.97
N ASN A 59 18.92 -11.31 15.75
CA ASN A 59 18.23 -12.27 16.60
C ASN A 59 17.58 -13.40 15.78
N ASP A 60 16.86 -13.05 14.71
CA ASP A 60 16.18 -14.01 13.84
C ASP A 60 17.20 -14.88 13.08
N VAL A 61 18.26 -14.25 12.58
CA VAL A 61 19.34 -14.92 11.85
C VAL A 61 20.07 -15.94 12.73
N ASN A 62 20.31 -15.62 14.01
CA ASN A 62 20.92 -16.56 14.95
C ASN A 62 20.01 -17.79 15.18
N ILE A 63 18.69 -17.61 15.24
CA ILE A 63 17.75 -18.73 15.35
C ILE A 63 17.81 -19.60 14.09
N ILE A 64 17.78 -18.98 12.90
CA ILE A 64 17.86 -19.69 11.61
C ILE A 64 19.18 -20.47 11.52
N ARG A 65 20.30 -19.84 11.84
CA ARG A 65 21.63 -20.48 11.89
C ARG A 65 21.61 -21.72 12.77
N ASP A 66 21.10 -21.60 13.99
CA ASP A 66 21.07 -22.70 14.94
C ASP A 66 20.20 -23.87 14.46
N GLN A 67 19.09 -23.59 13.77
CA GLN A 67 18.26 -24.62 13.15
C GLN A 67 18.98 -25.31 11.99
N LEU A 68 19.62 -24.55 11.10
CA LEU A 68 20.39 -25.10 9.98
C LEU A 68 21.58 -25.94 10.47
N THR A 69 22.33 -25.46 11.47
CA THR A 69 23.43 -26.22 12.07
C THR A 69 22.97 -27.53 12.70
N LYS A 70 21.82 -27.54 13.39
CA LYS A 70 21.23 -28.78 13.93
C LYS A 70 20.85 -29.79 12.86
N ASN A 71 20.62 -29.33 11.62
CA ASN A 71 20.29 -30.17 10.47
C ASN A 71 21.49 -30.45 9.54
N GLY A 72 22.72 -30.19 9.98
CA GLY A 72 23.94 -30.64 9.30
C GLY A 72 24.61 -29.61 8.39
N PHE A 73 24.16 -28.36 8.37
CA PHE A 73 24.78 -27.28 7.60
C PHE A 73 25.87 -26.56 8.40
N ASN A 74 26.97 -26.18 7.74
CA ASN A 74 27.92 -25.22 8.30
C ASN A 74 27.56 -23.82 7.81
N VAL A 75 27.10 -22.97 8.73
CA VAL A 75 26.49 -21.68 8.36
C VAL A 75 27.48 -20.54 8.57
N LYS A 76 27.81 -19.83 7.50
CA LYS A 76 28.53 -18.56 7.54
C LYS A 76 27.51 -17.43 7.51
N LEU A 77 27.50 -16.59 8.55
CA LEU A 77 26.67 -15.39 8.57
C LEU A 77 27.32 -14.27 7.76
N ASN A 78 26.55 -13.69 6.85
CA ASN A 78 26.88 -12.49 6.10
C ASN A 78 25.95 -11.36 6.55
N LEU A 79 26.33 -10.66 7.62
CA LEU A 79 25.53 -9.57 8.18
C LEU A 79 25.93 -8.23 7.57
N GLN A 80 24.94 -7.54 7.00
CA GLN A 80 25.13 -6.24 6.37
C GLN A 80 24.58 -5.12 7.26
N PRO A 81 25.30 -3.99 7.39
CA PRO A 81 24.95 -2.93 8.35
C PRO A 81 23.67 -2.17 7.97
N ASP A 82 23.33 -2.13 6.69
CA ASP A 82 22.21 -1.35 6.14
C ASP A 82 21.61 -2.03 4.90
N TYR A 83 20.47 -1.51 4.44
CA TYR A 83 19.72 -2.07 3.32
C TYR A 83 20.45 -1.97 1.97
N GLY A 84 21.20 -0.89 1.72
CA GLY A 84 21.95 -0.70 0.48
C GLY A 84 23.11 -1.68 0.36
N SER A 85 23.84 -1.88 1.47
CA SER A 85 24.88 -2.91 1.57
C SER A 85 24.31 -4.32 1.41
N TYR A 86 23.16 -4.61 2.03
CA TYR A 86 22.42 -5.87 1.87
C TYR A 86 22.03 -6.15 0.42
N LYS A 87 21.40 -5.17 -0.27
CA LYS A 87 21.04 -5.28 -1.68
C LYS A 87 22.25 -5.52 -2.56
N SER A 88 23.36 -4.82 -2.32
CA SER A 88 24.60 -5.00 -3.08
C SER A 88 25.14 -6.44 -2.99
N GLN A 89 25.03 -7.09 -1.83
CA GLN A 89 25.43 -8.51 -1.69
C GLN A 89 24.45 -9.45 -2.39
N GLN A 90 23.14 -9.15 -2.36
CA GLN A 90 22.15 -9.92 -3.12
C GLN A 90 22.41 -9.83 -4.62
N ASP A 91 22.63 -8.62 -5.15
CA ASP A 91 22.81 -8.39 -6.57
C ASP A 91 24.13 -9.01 -7.08
N ALA A 92 25.14 -9.10 -6.21
CA ALA A 92 26.40 -9.79 -6.50
C ALA A 92 26.30 -11.33 -6.43
N GLY A 93 25.20 -11.88 -5.91
CA GLY A 93 25.02 -13.33 -5.73
C GLY A 93 25.85 -13.93 -4.59
N ASN A 94 26.25 -13.13 -3.60
CA ASN A 94 27.14 -13.57 -2.50
C ASN A 94 26.35 -14.20 -1.32
N TYR A 95 25.45 -15.13 -1.62
CA TYR A 95 24.61 -15.79 -0.63
C TYR A 95 24.03 -17.10 -1.18
N ASP A 96 23.71 -18.04 -0.28
CA ASP A 96 22.89 -19.22 -0.60
C ASP A 96 21.46 -19.03 -0.09
N ILE A 97 21.31 -18.36 1.06
CA ILE A 97 20.02 -18.05 1.68
C ILE A 97 20.04 -16.58 2.09
N ALA A 98 18.95 -15.85 1.81
CA ALA A 98 18.79 -14.47 2.25
C ALA A 98 17.56 -14.34 3.15
N LEU A 99 17.74 -13.76 4.34
CA LEU A 99 16.61 -13.37 5.18
C LEU A 99 16.06 -12.04 4.68
N SER A 100 14.80 -12.07 4.26
CA SER A 100 14.05 -10.88 3.85
C SER A 100 12.68 -10.84 4.50
N SER A 101 12.00 -9.71 4.35
CA SER A 101 10.63 -9.52 4.80
C SER A 101 9.86 -8.71 3.76
N TRP A 102 8.54 -8.87 3.74
CA TRP A 102 7.65 -8.13 2.87
C TRP A 102 6.44 -7.62 3.64
N THR A 103 5.93 -6.45 3.26
CA THR A 103 4.69 -5.90 3.80
C THR A 103 3.71 -5.68 2.66
N THR A 104 2.57 -6.37 2.69
CA THR A 104 1.48 -6.17 1.73
C THR A 104 0.68 -4.93 2.12
N VAL A 105 0.72 -3.90 1.26
CA VAL A 105 0.14 -2.57 1.52
C VAL A 105 -1.13 -2.27 0.71
N THR A 106 -1.56 -3.21 -0.13
CA THR A 106 -2.72 -3.09 -1.04
C THR A 106 -3.94 -3.89 -0.60
N GLY A 107 -3.85 -4.67 0.48
CA GLY A 107 -4.97 -5.47 0.99
C GLY A 107 -5.34 -6.69 0.14
N ASN A 108 -4.60 -6.96 -0.94
CA ASN A 108 -4.79 -8.13 -1.80
C ASN A 108 -3.49 -8.94 -1.96
N PRO A 109 -3.59 -10.27 -2.14
CA PRO A 109 -2.42 -11.14 -2.27
C PRO A 109 -1.62 -10.94 -3.57
N ASP A 110 -2.26 -10.53 -4.67
CA ASP A 110 -1.60 -10.38 -5.98
C ASP A 110 -0.39 -9.44 -5.92
N TYR A 111 -0.48 -8.33 -5.17
CA TYR A 111 0.65 -7.41 -4.96
C TYR A 111 1.92 -8.11 -4.47
N ALA A 112 1.80 -8.92 -3.42
CA ALA A 112 2.96 -9.59 -2.85
C ALA A 112 3.48 -10.67 -3.78
N LEU A 113 2.58 -11.43 -4.41
CA LEU A 113 2.98 -12.58 -5.20
C LEU A 113 3.59 -12.16 -6.54
N ARG A 114 2.99 -11.18 -7.22
CA ARG A 114 3.50 -10.65 -8.49
C ARG A 114 4.86 -9.98 -8.34
N SER A 115 5.03 -9.11 -7.34
CA SER A 115 6.30 -8.41 -7.15
C SER A 115 7.44 -9.33 -6.70
N LEU A 116 7.14 -10.38 -5.91
CA LEU A 116 8.18 -11.25 -5.32
C LEU A 116 8.48 -12.52 -6.12
N PHE A 117 7.51 -13.06 -6.85
CA PHE A 117 7.63 -14.42 -7.40
C PHE A 117 7.35 -14.54 -8.89
N LYS A 118 6.68 -13.56 -9.51
CA LYS A 118 6.48 -13.57 -10.97
C LYS A 118 7.79 -13.31 -11.69
N THR A 119 8.03 -13.97 -12.82
CA THR A 119 9.16 -13.69 -13.71
C THR A 119 9.14 -12.22 -14.11
N GLY A 120 10.24 -11.50 -13.86
CA GLY A 120 10.36 -10.08 -14.16
C GLY A 120 9.68 -9.13 -13.18
N GLY A 121 9.12 -9.63 -12.06
CA GLY A 121 8.64 -8.79 -10.97
C GLY A 121 9.79 -8.02 -10.28
N ASP A 122 9.47 -6.85 -9.70
CA ASP A 122 10.48 -5.89 -9.18
C ASP A 122 11.50 -6.47 -8.19
N TYR A 123 11.10 -7.50 -7.44
CA TYR A 123 11.92 -8.15 -6.41
C TYR A 123 12.09 -9.65 -6.66
N SER A 124 11.61 -10.16 -7.80
CA SER A 124 11.67 -11.57 -8.14
C SER A 124 13.03 -11.94 -8.71
N ILE A 125 13.61 -13.00 -8.16
CA ILE A 125 14.79 -13.68 -8.72
C ILE A 125 14.40 -14.99 -9.42
N LEU A 126 13.09 -15.27 -9.52
CA LEU A 126 12.55 -16.52 -10.03
C LEU A 126 12.21 -16.40 -11.52
N ALA A 127 12.23 -17.55 -12.18
CA ALA A 127 11.69 -17.75 -13.53
C ALA A 127 11.03 -19.13 -13.59
N ASP A 128 9.75 -19.19 -13.21
CA ASP A 128 8.95 -20.43 -13.19
C ASP A 128 7.59 -20.18 -13.87
N GLU A 129 7.39 -20.77 -15.05
CA GLU A 129 6.18 -20.59 -15.86
C GLU A 129 4.90 -21.06 -15.16
N GLU A 130 5.00 -22.04 -14.25
CA GLU A 130 3.86 -22.55 -13.50
C GLU A 130 3.43 -21.54 -12.42
N ILE A 131 4.40 -20.93 -11.73
CA ILE A 131 4.13 -19.83 -10.78
C ILE A 131 3.52 -18.64 -11.52
N ASP A 132 4.08 -18.24 -12.67
CA ASP A 132 3.56 -17.13 -13.47
C ASP A 132 2.10 -17.33 -13.84
N LYS A 133 1.76 -18.53 -14.34
CA LYS A 133 0.40 -18.90 -14.72
C LYS A 133 -0.55 -18.86 -13.53
N LEU A 134 -0.14 -19.35 -12.37
CA LEU A 134 -0.98 -19.35 -11.16
C LEU A 134 -1.24 -17.93 -10.64
N ILE A 135 -0.23 -17.05 -10.69
CA ILE A 135 -0.38 -15.63 -10.32
C ILE A 135 -1.39 -14.94 -11.26
N ASP A 136 -1.23 -15.11 -12.57
CA ASP A 136 -2.13 -14.48 -13.55
C ASP A 136 -3.55 -15.03 -13.47
N GLN A 137 -3.71 -16.35 -13.27
CA GLN A 137 -5.01 -16.95 -13.04
C GLN A 137 -5.70 -16.38 -11.80
N ALA A 138 -4.99 -16.32 -10.67
CA ALA A 138 -5.55 -15.83 -9.41
C ALA A 138 -5.97 -14.36 -9.49
N ALA A 139 -5.25 -13.53 -10.25
CA ALA A 139 -5.59 -12.12 -10.42
C ALA A 139 -6.95 -11.89 -11.11
N THR A 140 -7.40 -12.84 -11.95
CA THR A 140 -8.71 -12.78 -12.64
C THR A 140 -9.88 -13.32 -11.82
N GLN A 141 -9.58 -13.99 -10.69
CA GLN A 141 -10.54 -14.76 -9.91
C GLN A 141 -11.15 -13.93 -8.76
N THR A 142 -12.34 -14.34 -8.33
CA THR A 142 -12.96 -13.80 -7.10
C THR A 142 -12.23 -14.30 -5.85
N PRO A 143 -12.45 -13.65 -4.68
CA PRO A 143 -11.86 -14.09 -3.42
C PRO A 143 -12.12 -15.53 -2.97
N ASP A 144 -13.22 -16.13 -3.40
CA ASP A 144 -13.49 -17.53 -3.08
C ASP A 144 -12.81 -18.50 -4.04
N GLU A 145 -12.57 -18.08 -5.28
CA GLU A 145 -11.91 -18.88 -6.31
C GLU A 145 -10.38 -18.86 -6.17
N TYR A 146 -9.78 -17.68 -5.91
CA TYR A 146 -8.32 -17.57 -5.87
C TYR A 146 -7.68 -18.34 -4.70
N LYS A 147 -8.45 -18.73 -3.67
CA LYS A 147 -7.91 -19.45 -2.51
C LYS A 147 -7.29 -20.78 -2.92
N ASP A 148 -7.95 -21.51 -3.81
CA ASP A 148 -7.43 -22.79 -4.31
C ASP A 148 -6.25 -22.58 -5.26
N THR A 149 -6.29 -21.54 -6.10
CA THR A 149 -5.17 -21.18 -6.98
C THR A 149 -3.93 -20.77 -6.19
N TYR A 150 -4.08 -19.96 -5.14
CA TYR A 150 -2.97 -19.57 -4.27
C TYR A 150 -2.44 -20.73 -3.44
N LYS A 151 -3.30 -21.68 -3.05
CA LYS A 151 -2.82 -22.92 -2.42
C LYS A 151 -1.91 -23.71 -3.36
N GLN A 152 -2.28 -23.87 -4.63
CA GLN A 152 -1.43 -24.53 -5.63
C GLN A 152 -0.11 -23.78 -5.83
N LEU A 153 -0.16 -22.44 -5.81
CA LEU A 153 1.03 -21.60 -5.87
C LEU A 153 1.94 -21.84 -4.65
N GLU A 154 1.37 -21.87 -3.43
CA GLU A 154 2.12 -22.14 -2.20
C GLU A 154 2.73 -23.55 -2.19
N ASP A 155 2.01 -24.57 -2.65
CA ASP A 155 2.52 -25.94 -2.77
C ASP A 155 3.75 -25.97 -3.71
N ARG A 156 3.67 -25.30 -4.87
CA ARG A 156 4.80 -25.19 -5.81
C ARG A 156 5.98 -24.41 -5.20
N LEU A 157 5.70 -23.23 -4.66
CA LEU A 157 6.68 -22.27 -4.18
C LEU A 157 7.44 -22.78 -2.94
N VAL A 158 6.73 -23.38 -1.99
CA VAL A 158 7.27 -23.78 -0.68
C VAL A 158 7.63 -25.26 -0.65
N THR A 159 6.75 -26.15 -1.12
CA THR A 159 6.91 -27.60 -0.94
C THR A 159 7.72 -28.24 -2.07
N ASP A 160 7.38 -27.92 -3.32
CA ASP A 160 8.00 -28.60 -4.47
C ASP A 160 9.37 -28.03 -4.82
N GLN A 161 9.49 -26.69 -4.84
CA GLN A 161 10.71 -26.00 -5.24
C GLN A 161 11.53 -25.48 -4.06
N ALA A 162 10.91 -25.27 -2.90
CA ALA A 162 11.53 -24.66 -1.72
C ALA A 162 12.21 -23.31 -2.02
N TYR A 163 11.60 -22.48 -2.88
CA TYR A 163 12.11 -21.15 -3.22
C TYR A 163 12.07 -20.19 -2.03
N ILE A 164 11.14 -20.41 -1.09
CA ILE A 164 11.08 -19.68 0.18
C ILE A 164 10.75 -20.63 1.33
N ALA A 165 11.14 -20.23 2.54
CA ALA A 165 10.68 -20.82 3.79
C ALA A 165 9.96 -19.73 4.62
N PRO A 166 8.62 -19.71 4.66
CA PRO A 166 7.89 -18.75 5.49
C PRO A 166 8.23 -18.93 6.96
N LEU A 167 8.65 -17.85 7.63
CA LEU A 167 9.09 -17.90 9.03
C LEU A 167 7.95 -17.55 9.99
N TYR A 168 7.39 -16.35 9.85
CA TYR A 168 6.31 -15.85 10.68
C TYR A 168 5.67 -14.62 10.01
N ILE A 169 4.47 -14.28 10.49
CA ILE A 169 3.85 -12.98 10.23
C ILE A 169 4.00 -12.16 11.50
N SER A 170 4.64 -11.00 11.40
CA SER A 170 4.81 -10.08 12.52
C SER A 170 3.47 -9.56 13.02
N LEU A 171 3.30 -9.47 14.34
CA LEU A 171 2.17 -8.76 14.92
C LEU A 171 2.35 -7.25 14.72
N LYS A 172 1.44 -6.63 13.98
CA LYS A 172 1.38 -5.17 13.88
C LYS A 172 0.92 -4.61 15.23
N SER A 173 1.80 -3.86 15.89
CA SER A 173 1.52 -3.22 17.17
C SER A 173 1.66 -1.71 17.04
N GLN A 174 0.73 -0.98 17.64
CA GLN A 174 0.81 0.47 17.74
C GLN A 174 0.64 0.90 19.19
N ALA A 175 1.57 1.73 19.67
CA ALA A 175 1.48 2.35 20.98
C ALA A 175 0.85 3.74 20.87
N VAL A 176 -0.16 4.01 21.69
CA VAL A 176 -0.86 5.29 21.73
C VAL A 176 -0.95 5.77 23.18
N ASN A 177 -0.68 7.05 23.42
CA ASN A 177 -0.90 7.65 24.73
C ASN A 177 -2.37 8.09 24.88
N LYS A 178 -3.17 7.23 25.52
CA LYS A 178 -4.62 7.43 25.76
C LYS A 178 -4.97 8.58 26.73
N ASP A 179 -3.98 9.13 27.43
CA ASP A 179 -4.18 10.31 28.28
C ASP A 179 -4.14 11.60 27.46
N ILE A 180 -3.54 11.56 26.26
CA ILE A 180 -3.37 12.69 25.34
C ILE A 180 -4.36 12.58 24.17
N LEU A 181 -4.40 11.44 23.50
CA LEU A 181 -5.21 11.20 22.31
C LEU A 181 -6.51 10.49 22.64
N ASN A 182 -7.55 10.74 21.85
CA ASN A 182 -8.71 9.86 21.82
C ASN A 182 -8.31 8.55 21.11
N ALA A 183 -8.16 7.47 21.87
CA ALA A 183 -7.68 6.21 21.32
C ALA A 183 -8.62 5.62 20.26
N ASP A 184 -9.92 5.90 20.34
CA ASP A 184 -10.93 5.38 19.40
C ASP A 184 -10.82 6.01 18.00
N THR A 185 -10.10 7.13 17.88
CA THR A 185 -9.86 7.78 16.58
C THR A 185 -8.53 7.39 15.94
N VAL A 186 -7.68 6.66 16.66
CA VAL A 186 -6.42 6.14 16.14
C VAL A 186 -6.65 4.74 15.57
N ARG A 187 -6.72 4.66 14.25
CA ARG A 187 -7.00 3.42 13.52
C ARG A 187 -5.74 2.56 13.38
N LEU A 188 -5.91 1.24 13.50
CA LEU A 188 -4.88 0.25 13.19
C LEU A 188 -5.31 -0.59 11.99
N SER A 189 -5.13 -0.04 10.79
CA SER A 189 -5.46 -0.74 9.55
C SER A 189 -4.53 -1.94 9.32
N LYS A 190 -4.99 -2.99 8.64
CA LYS A 190 -4.18 -4.15 8.26
C LYS A 190 -3.10 -3.77 7.25
N SER A 191 -3.46 -3.51 6.00
CA SER A 191 -2.48 -3.16 4.95
C SER A 191 -2.26 -1.66 4.78
N ARG A 192 -3.31 -0.85 4.83
CA ARG A 192 -3.21 0.59 4.59
C ARG A 192 -2.31 1.26 5.63
N ALA A 193 -1.57 2.28 5.19
CA ALA A 193 -0.92 3.21 6.11
C ALA A 193 -1.96 4.04 6.89
N MET A 194 -1.57 4.53 8.07
CA MET A 194 -2.47 5.20 9.00
C MET A 194 -3.11 6.44 8.39
N ALA A 195 -4.43 6.55 8.48
CA ALA A 195 -5.12 7.81 8.19
C ALA A 195 -4.95 8.78 9.36
N TRP A 196 -4.47 10.00 9.09
CA TRP A 196 -4.27 11.02 10.13
C TRP A 196 -5.50 11.89 10.36
N GLU A 197 -6.37 12.02 9.37
CA GLU A 197 -7.58 12.84 9.42
C GLU A 197 -8.51 12.57 10.61
N PRO A 198 -8.79 11.29 10.97
CA PRO A 198 -9.70 11.01 12.08
C PRO A 198 -9.09 11.32 13.45
N ILE A 199 -7.76 11.33 13.58
CA ILE A 199 -7.06 11.39 14.87
C ILE A 199 -7.37 12.72 15.57
N GLU A 200 -7.71 12.65 16.86
CA GLU A 200 -7.98 13.83 17.67
C GLU A 200 -7.37 13.74 19.08
N PHE A 201 -7.05 14.89 19.66
CA PHE A 201 -6.75 14.97 21.08
C PHE A 201 -8.01 14.73 21.91
N LYS A 202 -7.83 14.13 23.09
CA LYS A 202 -8.91 13.94 24.07
C LYS A 202 -9.51 15.28 24.53
N ASP A 203 -8.66 16.31 24.63
CA ASP A 203 -9.06 17.71 24.70
C ASP A 203 -8.99 18.32 23.29
N SER A 204 -10.13 18.39 22.63
CA SER A 204 -10.23 18.90 21.25
C SER A 204 -9.78 20.35 21.09
N SER A 205 -9.66 21.13 22.18
CA SER A 205 -9.11 22.50 22.12
C SER A 205 -7.62 22.53 21.78
N LYS A 206 -6.92 21.39 21.86
CA LYS A 206 -5.52 21.20 21.49
C LYS A 206 -5.32 20.89 20.01
N ASN A 207 -6.36 20.45 19.30
CA ASN A 207 -6.30 20.08 17.89
C ASN A 207 -5.69 21.17 17.00
N THR A 208 -5.87 22.45 17.35
CA THR A 208 -5.34 23.60 16.59
C THR A 208 -4.13 24.28 17.25
N LYS A 209 -3.61 23.72 18.35
CA LYS A 209 -2.57 24.36 19.18
C LYS A 209 -1.35 23.47 19.41
N GLU A 210 -1.52 22.16 19.36
CA GLU A 210 -0.45 21.19 19.60
C GLU A 210 -0.30 20.27 18.39
N PRO A 211 0.94 19.89 18.03
CA PRO A 211 1.17 18.92 16.97
C PRO A 211 0.88 17.49 17.45
N LEU A 212 0.31 16.67 16.57
CA LEU A 212 0.35 15.21 16.74
C LEU A 212 1.80 14.75 16.53
N ILE A 213 2.37 14.05 17.51
CA ILE A 213 3.72 13.49 17.40
C ILE A 213 3.62 12.02 16.98
N LEU A 214 4.21 11.71 15.83
CA LEU A 214 4.40 10.36 15.30
C LEU A 214 5.90 10.05 15.21
N THR A 215 6.24 8.78 14.97
CA THR A 215 7.64 8.33 14.85
C THR A 215 7.81 7.43 13.64
N GLN A 216 8.93 7.54 12.95
CA GLN A 216 9.42 6.55 11.99
C GLN A 216 10.94 6.41 12.12
N SER A 217 11.53 5.32 11.63
CA SER A 217 12.98 5.10 11.73
C SER A 217 13.79 5.79 10.63
N ALA A 218 13.23 5.90 9.42
CA ALA A 218 13.93 6.49 8.28
C ALA A 218 13.87 8.03 8.31
N SER A 219 15.03 8.68 8.34
CA SER A 219 15.18 10.15 8.20
C SER A 219 15.45 10.61 6.76
N VAL A 220 16.00 9.72 5.94
CA VAL A 220 16.21 9.94 4.51
C VAL A 220 14.96 9.47 3.77
N LEU A 221 14.30 10.39 3.07
CA LEU A 221 13.07 10.10 2.32
C LEU A 221 13.44 9.81 0.86
N THR A 222 12.88 8.77 0.25
CA THR A 222 13.21 8.47 -1.16
C THR A 222 12.71 9.55 -2.12
N SER A 223 11.40 9.68 -2.31
CA SER A 223 10.80 10.76 -3.09
C SER A 223 9.36 11.02 -2.67
N LEU A 224 8.99 12.30 -2.58
CA LEU A 224 7.64 12.77 -2.29
C LEU A 224 6.74 12.80 -3.54
N ASP A 225 7.26 12.41 -4.71
CA ASP A 225 6.44 12.11 -5.89
C ASP A 225 5.88 10.68 -5.74
N PRO A 226 4.55 10.49 -5.69
CA PRO A 226 3.92 9.19 -5.40
C PRO A 226 4.50 8.00 -6.17
N ILE A 227 4.80 8.19 -7.45
CA ILE A 227 5.24 7.10 -8.33
C ILE A 227 6.73 6.74 -8.18
N LYS A 228 7.50 7.59 -7.50
CA LYS A 228 8.94 7.44 -7.24
C LYS A 228 9.26 6.95 -5.81
N GLY A 229 8.30 6.98 -4.91
CA GLY A 229 8.43 6.44 -3.54
C GLY A 229 7.76 5.07 -3.43
N ASN A 230 8.39 4.06 -2.83
CA ASN A 230 7.77 2.74 -2.61
C ASN A 230 8.32 2.00 -1.38
N ASP A 231 8.67 2.73 -0.32
CA ASP A 231 9.30 2.17 0.87
C ASP A 231 8.77 2.79 2.16
N GLY A 232 9.22 2.25 3.30
CA GLY A 232 8.77 2.66 4.64
C GLY A 232 9.04 4.11 5.00
N SER A 233 10.01 4.79 4.35
CA SER A 233 10.29 6.21 4.62
C SER A 233 9.18 7.14 4.14
N ILE A 234 8.41 6.72 3.14
CA ILE A 234 7.50 7.60 2.41
C ILE A 234 6.05 7.10 2.37
N ASN A 235 5.80 5.78 2.48
CA ASN A 235 4.46 5.23 2.30
C ASN A 235 3.39 5.89 3.19
N GLN A 236 3.74 6.09 4.47
CA GLN A 236 2.89 6.77 5.45
C GLN A 236 2.68 8.25 5.12
N LEU A 237 3.73 8.93 4.63
CA LEU A 237 3.72 10.36 4.34
C LEU A 237 2.90 10.65 3.09
N ASN A 238 3.19 9.98 1.96
CA ASN A 238 2.45 10.13 0.71
C ASN A 238 0.98 9.73 0.85
N THR A 239 0.68 8.71 1.68
CA THR A 239 -0.72 8.32 1.98
C THR A 239 -1.55 9.46 2.53
N ASN A 240 -0.92 10.39 3.26
CA ASN A 240 -1.57 11.55 3.88
C ASN A 240 -1.30 12.85 3.11
N MET A 241 -0.43 12.84 2.10
CA MET A 241 -0.18 14.00 1.23
C MET A 241 -0.99 13.99 -0.06
N TYR A 242 -1.39 12.81 -0.54
CA TYR A 242 -2.08 12.68 -1.82
C TYR A 242 -3.36 11.89 -1.67
N VAL A 243 -4.46 12.47 -2.16
CA VAL A 243 -5.73 11.75 -2.29
C VAL A 243 -5.62 10.72 -3.41
N ARG A 244 -6.42 9.67 -3.35
CA ARG A 244 -6.51 8.59 -4.35
C ARG A 244 -7.95 8.44 -4.83
N LEU A 245 -8.16 7.70 -5.92
CA LEU A 245 -9.51 7.40 -6.41
C LEU A 245 -10.31 6.53 -5.45
N VAL A 246 -9.64 5.61 -4.75
CA VAL A 246 -10.23 4.73 -3.76
C VAL A 246 -9.27 4.55 -2.58
N ASN A 247 -9.76 3.97 -1.50
CA ASN A 247 -8.98 3.62 -0.32
C ASN A 247 -9.32 2.19 0.12
N LEU A 248 -8.58 1.73 1.13
CA LEU A 248 -8.93 0.55 1.92
C LEU A 248 -9.49 0.96 3.29
N THR A 249 -10.44 0.18 3.78
CA THR A 249 -10.84 0.17 5.20
C THR A 249 -9.75 -0.45 6.07
N ASP A 250 -9.92 -0.42 7.39
CA ASP A 250 -8.98 -1.08 8.32
C ASP A 250 -8.89 -2.60 8.11
N ASP A 251 -9.93 -3.22 7.56
CA ASP A 251 -10.00 -4.65 7.21
C ASP A 251 -9.83 -4.93 5.70
N ASP A 252 -9.10 -4.06 5.00
CA ASP A 252 -8.69 -4.24 3.60
C ASP A 252 -9.84 -4.32 2.57
N GLN A 253 -11.03 -3.86 2.93
CA GLN A 253 -12.12 -3.70 1.97
C GLN A 253 -11.95 -2.42 1.15
N LEU A 254 -12.21 -2.51 -0.15
CA LEU A 254 -12.22 -1.35 -1.04
C LEU A 254 -13.34 -0.38 -0.66
N THR A 255 -13.04 0.92 -0.65
CA THR A 255 -14.01 1.96 -0.30
C THR A 255 -13.71 3.28 -1.00
N ALA A 256 -14.77 4.03 -1.31
CA ALA A 256 -14.67 5.42 -1.75
C ALA A 256 -14.52 6.41 -0.57
N GLU A 257 -14.70 5.95 0.66
CA GLU A 257 -14.61 6.80 1.85
C GLU A 257 -13.20 7.39 2.02
N GLY A 258 -13.14 8.69 2.32
CA GLY A 258 -11.88 9.43 2.44
C GLY A 258 -11.07 9.53 1.13
N SER A 259 -11.66 9.17 -0.02
CA SER A 259 -11.02 9.21 -1.33
C SER A 259 -11.51 10.41 -2.16
N LEU A 260 -10.98 10.58 -3.38
CA LEU A 260 -11.46 11.56 -4.35
C LEU A 260 -12.82 11.17 -4.95
N SER A 261 -13.18 9.89 -4.89
CA SER A 261 -14.48 9.46 -5.42
C SER A 261 -15.58 9.64 -4.37
N HIS A 262 -16.79 9.92 -4.83
CA HIS A 262 -17.99 9.64 -4.04
C HIS A 262 -18.35 8.17 -4.10
N ASN A 263 -18.22 7.56 -5.29
CA ASN A 263 -18.45 6.14 -5.51
C ASN A 263 -17.65 5.63 -6.73
N PHE A 264 -17.58 4.32 -6.89
CA PHE A 264 -16.97 3.67 -8.05
C PHE A 264 -17.75 2.42 -8.48
N SER A 265 -17.59 1.99 -9.73
CA SER A 265 -18.23 0.79 -10.24
C SER A 265 -17.34 0.06 -11.24
N ILE A 266 -17.46 -1.27 -11.26
CA ILE A 266 -16.81 -2.15 -12.24
C ILE A 266 -17.87 -2.53 -13.29
N ALA A 267 -17.59 -2.31 -14.56
CA ALA A 267 -18.46 -2.76 -15.63
C ALA A 267 -18.33 -4.27 -15.88
N GLU A 268 -19.35 -4.86 -16.48
CA GLU A 268 -19.32 -6.24 -16.96
C GLU A 268 -18.04 -6.53 -17.76
N GLY A 269 -17.41 -7.67 -17.48
CA GLY A 269 -16.12 -8.05 -18.08
C GLY A 269 -14.88 -7.67 -17.26
N ASN A 270 -15.02 -6.93 -16.15
CA ASN A 270 -13.92 -6.62 -15.22
C ASN A 270 -12.71 -5.91 -15.85
N SER A 271 -12.92 -5.16 -16.93
CA SER A 271 -11.85 -4.39 -17.59
C SER A 271 -12.05 -2.89 -17.52
N GLU A 272 -13.26 -2.41 -17.27
CA GLU A 272 -13.57 -0.98 -17.17
C GLU A 272 -14.08 -0.61 -15.78
N TYR A 273 -13.54 0.49 -15.25
CA TYR A 273 -13.76 0.96 -13.89
C TYR A 273 -14.14 2.43 -13.94
N TYR A 274 -15.22 2.80 -13.27
CA TYR A 274 -15.79 4.14 -13.33
C TYR A 274 -15.74 4.78 -11.95
N PHE A 275 -15.33 6.05 -11.88
CA PHE A 275 -15.16 6.80 -10.64
C PHE A 275 -15.86 8.16 -10.75
N ILE A 276 -16.84 8.42 -9.88
CA ILE A 276 -17.50 9.74 -9.82
C ILE A 276 -16.77 10.64 -8.82
N LEU A 277 -16.19 11.73 -9.32
CA LEU A 277 -15.30 12.59 -8.54
C LEU A 277 -16.06 13.61 -7.69
N ARG A 278 -15.55 13.88 -6.49
CA ARG A 278 -15.97 15.00 -5.64
C ARG A 278 -15.39 16.33 -6.11
N ASP A 279 -16.02 17.44 -5.74
CA ASP A 279 -15.62 18.81 -6.11
C ASP A 279 -15.12 19.67 -4.93
N ASP A 280 -14.94 19.05 -3.75
CA ASP A 280 -14.62 19.69 -2.47
C ASP A 280 -13.15 19.55 -2.03
N ILE A 281 -12.22 19.30 -2.97
CA ILE A 281 -10.78 19.20 -2.71
C ILE A 281 -10.00 20.16 -3.60
N ASN A 282 -9.17 21.00 -2.97
CA ASN A 282 -8.13 21.79 -3.63
C ASN A 282 -6.73 21.32 -3.20
N PHE A 283 -5.74 21.55 -4.07
CA PHE A 283 -4.34 21.37 -3.72
C PHE A 283 -3.90 22.40 -2.68
N ALA A 284 -3.11 21.97 -1.69
CA ALA A 284 -2.34 22.85 -0.80
C ALA A 284 -0.93 23.06 -1.32
N LYS A 285 -0.34 24.20 -0.96
CA LYS A 285 1.10 24.47 -1.07
C LYS A 285 1.63 25.06 0.24
N ILE A 286 2.94 25.14 0.36
CA ILE A 286 3.60 25.87 1.45
C ILE A 286 3.93 27.29 1.00
N ASP A 287 3.40 28.27 1.72
CA ASP A 287 3.75 29.68 1.56
C ASP A 287 4.09 30.27 2.93
N ASN A 288 5.23 30.96 3.03
CA ASN A 288 5.72 31.54 4.29
C ASN A 288 5.66 30.57 5.49
N LYS A 289 6.09 29.32 5.29
CA LYS A 289 6.07 28.22 6.27
C LYS A 289 4.68 27.83 6.78
N LYS A 290 3.63 28.07 6.02
CA LYS A 290 2.25 27.66 6.33
C LYS A 290 1.63 26.95 5.13
N ALA A 291 0.74 26.01 5.40
CA ALA A 291 -0.12 25.47 4.34
C ALA A 291 -1.16 26.51 3.92
N VAL A 292 -1.29 26.72 2.61
CA VAL A 292 -2.31 27.58 2.00
C VAL A 292 -3.02 26.84 0.89
N ASP A 293 -4.31 27.13 0.73
CA ASP A 293 -5.14 26.65 -0.37
C ASP A 293 -4.66 27.33 -1.66
N THR A 294 -4.31 26.54 -2.68
CA THR A 294 -3.85 27.08 -3.96
C THR A 294 -5.00 27.68 -4.79
N GLY A 295 -6.25 27.33 -4.47
CA GLY A 295 -7.41 27.57 -5.30
C GLY A 295 -7.54 26.64 -6.50
N GLU A 296 -6.55 25.77 -6.74
CA GLU A 296 -6.60 24.76 -7.80
C GLU A 296 -7.35 23.52 -7.29
N ARG A 297 -8.51 23.26 -7.88
CA ARG A 297 -9.30 22.05 -7.61
C ARG A 297 -8.56 20.80 -8.09
N VAL A 298 -8.70 19.69 -7.38
CA VAL A 298 -8.30 18.37 -7.85
C VAL A 298 -9.40 17.84 -8.78
N GLY A 299 -9.08 17.55 -10.04
CA GLY A 299 -10.08 17.13 -11.03
C GLY A 299 -9.63 16.01 -11.94
N ALA A 300 -10.47 15.69 -12.93
CA ALA A 300 -10.24 14.55 -13.82
C ALA A 300 -8.96 14.68 -14.68
N ASP A 301 -8.55 15.89 -15.05
CA ASP A 301 -7.30 16.14 -15.77
C ASP A 301 -6.07 15.77 -14.94
N ASP A 302 -6.10 16.05 -13.62
CA ASP A 302 -5.06 15.63 -12.68
C ASP A 302 -5.06 14.12 -12.49
N VAL A 303 -6.25 13.49 -12.44
CA VAL A 303 -6.37 12.03 -12.34
C VAL A 303 -5.75 11.35 -13.55
N ILE A 304 -6.17 11.75 -14.75
CA ILE A 304 -5.67 11.17 -16.01
C ILE A 304 -4.16 11.37 -16.10
N PHE A 305 -3.66 12.58 -15.82
CA PHE A 305 -2.23 12.86 -15.79
C PHE A 305 -1.47 11.97 -14.81
N SER A 306 -1.99 11.79 -13.58
CA SER A 306 -1.33 10.98 -12.55
C SER A 306 -1.24 9.51 -12.96
N LEU A 307 -2.32 8.96 -13.52
CA LEU A 307 -2.39 7.56 -13.94
C LEU A 307 -1.59 7.30 -15.23
N ASP A 308 -1.57 8.25 -16.17
CA ASP A 308 -0.74 8.17 -17.37
C ASP A 308 0.76 8.19 -17.05
N ARG A 309 1.16 8.94 -16.01
CA ARG A 309 2.53 8.85 -15.48
C ARG A 309 2.79 7.49 -14.84
N ALA A 310 1.91 7.05 -13.95
CA ALA A 310 2.08 5.83 -13.18
C ALA A 310 2.20 4.58 -14.07
N LYS A 311 1.39 4.50 -15.15
CA LYS A 311 1.40 3.39 -16.11
C LYS A 311 2.54 3.44 -17.12
N ASN A 312 3.42 4.45 -17.06
CA ASN A 312 4.50 4.63 -18.02
C ASN A 312 5.85 4.66 -17.29
N LYS A 313 6.62 3.59 -17.45
CA LYS A 313 7.96 3.42 -16.84
C LYS A 313 8.93 4.57 -17.15
N ASP A 314 8.75 5.24 -18.29
CA ASP A 314 9.64 6.30 -18.78
C ASP A 314 9.09 7.71 -18.45
N SER A 315 8.03 7.81 -17.63
CA SER A 315 7.42 9.10 -17.26
C SER A 315 8.25 9.91 -16.25
N VAL A 316 9.11 9.24 -15.48
CA VAL A 316 10.04 9.84 -14.52
C VAL A 316 11.32 9.02 -14.40
N PRO A 317 12.44 9.65 -14.01
CA PRO A 317 13.65 8.92 -13.65
C PRO A 317 13.41 8.13 -12.37
N ASP A 318 13.95 6.91 -12.32
CA ASP A 318 13.82 5.99 -11.17
C ASP A 318 12.35 5.76 -10.78
N HIS A 319 11.52 5.38 -11.76
CA HIS A 319 10.11 5.04 -11.51
C HIS A 319 10.02 3.73 -10.69
N ARG A 320 9.57 3.80 -9.44
CA ARG A 320 9.65 2.66 -8.49
C ARG A 320 8.38 1.83 -8.34
N THR A 321 7.31 2.24 -9.02
CA THR A 321 5.96 1.67 -8.82
C THR A 321 5.28 1.29 -10.13
N TYR A 322 6.02 1.19 -11.24
CA TYR A 322 5.45 0.99 -12.58
C TYR A 322 4.69 -0.33 -12.68
N SER A 323 5.26 -1.41 -12.15
CA SER A 323 4.65 -2.74 -12.07
C SER A 323 3.25 -2.74 -11.43
N LEU A 324 2.97 -1.81 -10.52
CA LEU A 324 1.66 -1.67 -9.87
C LEU A 324 0.60 -1.08 -10.80
N HIS A 325 1.02 -0.40 -11.87
CA HIS A 325 0.15 0.35 -12.76
C HIS A 325 0.28 -0.10 -14.22
N GLU A 326 1.08 -1.13 -14.51
CA GLU A 326 1.35 -1.62 -15.87
C GLU A 326 0.09 -2.18 -16.56
N HIS A 327 -0.88 -2.66 -15.77
CA HIS A 327 -2.17 -3.15 -16.26
C HIS A 327 -3.16 -2.02 -16.58
N ILE A 328 -2.83 -0.75 -16.28
CA ILE A 328 -3.64 0.39 -16.74
C ILE A 328 -3.36 0.59 -18.22
N LYS A 329 -4.38 0.38 -19.06
CA LYS A 329 -4.31 0.68 -20.49
C LYS A 329 -4.57 2.16 -20.72
N GLU A 330 -5.66 2.67 -20.17
CA GLU A 330 -6.14 4.02 -20.45
C GLU A 330 -6.94 4.58 -19.27
N ALA A 331 -6.81 5.88 -19.03
CA ALA A 331 -7.69 6.64 -18.15
C ALA A 331 -8.25 7.80 -18.95
N GLU A 332 -9.58 7.93 -19.00
CA GLU A 332 -10.25 8.94 -19.81
C GLU A 332 -11.46 9.53 -19.07
N LEU A 333 -11.85 10.72 -19.47
CA LEU A 333 -13.05 11.36 -18.94
C LEU A 333 -14.27 10.86 -19.71
N VAL A 334 -15.31 10.44 -18.99
CA VAL A 334 -16.61 10.13 -19.60
C VAL A 334 -17.33 11.43 -19.91
N THR A 335 -17.72 11.59 -21.18
CA THR A 335 -18.42 12.79 -21.68
C THR A 335 -19.86 12.52 -22.09
N ASP A 336 -20.20 11.27 -22.36
CA ASP A 336 -21.55 10.84 -22.71
C ASP A 336 -22.25 10.21 -21.51
N LEU A 337 -23.18 10.94 -20.90
CA LEU A 337 -23.97 10.45 -19.76
C LEU A 337 -24.80 9.21 -20.12
N SER A 338 -25.30 9.12 -21.36
CA SER A 338 -26.14 7.99 -21.79
C SER A 338 -25.36 6.67 -21.85
N SER A 339 -24.04 6.75 -22.07
CA SER A 339 -23.17 5.57 -22.01
C SER A 339 -23.23 4.90 -20.63
N LEU A 340 -23.26 5.67 -19.54
CA LEU A 340 -23.29 5.14 -18.17
C LEU A 340 -24.59 4.39 -17.83
N GLU A 341 -25.70 4.74 -18.48
CA GLU A 341 -27.00 4.05 -18.33
C GLU A 341 -27.02 2.71 -19.08
N SER A 342 -26.30 2.64 -20.20
CA SER A 342 -26.27 1.44 -21.04
C SER A 342 -25.36 0.33 -20.50
N ILE A 343 -24.31 0.69 -19.77
CA ILE A 343 -23.29 -0.25 -19.29
C ILE A 343 -23.75 -0.88 -17.98
N GLN A 344 -23.73 -2.21 -17.93
CA GLN A 344 -24.10 -2.97 -16.74
C GLN A 344 -22.92 -3.15 -15.79
N GLN A 345 -23.23 -3.24 -14.49
CA GLN A 345 -22.24 -3.59 -13.48
C GLN A 345 -21.83 -5.06 -13.56
N SER A 346 -20.57 -5.36 -13.25
CA SER A 346 -20.07 -6.74 -13.14
C SER A 346 -20.80 -7.55 -12.06
N SER A 347 -21.28 -6.90 -11.01
CA SER A 347 -22.06 -7.54 -9.94
C SER A 347 -23.49 -7.92 -10.34
N GLY A 348 -23.96 -7.49 -11.52
CA GLY A 348 -25.37 -7.65 -11.94
C GLY A 348 -26.36 -6.73 -11.23
N GLY A 349 -25.87 -5.71 -10.50
CA GLY A 349 -26.67 -4.81 -9.66
C GLY A 349 -27.44 -3.69 -10.39
N GLY A 350 -27.36 -3.63 -11.71
CA GLY A 350 -27.95 -2.57 -12.54
C GLY A 350 -26.90 -1.91 -13.44
N SER A 351 -27.18 -0.67 -13.83
CA SER A 351 -26.27 0.14 -14.65
C SER A 351 -25.12 0.74 -13.83
N VAL A 352 -24.03 1.09 -14.51
CA VAL A 352 -22.92 1.84 -13.92
C VAL A 352 -23.40 3.19 -13.36
N LYS A 353 -24.33 3.87 -14.04
CA LYS A 353 -24.89 5.13 -13.53
C LYS A 353 -25.58 4.95 -12.17
N GLU A 354 -26.46 3.95 -12.03
CA GLU A 354 -27.16 3.68 -10.77
C GLU A 354 -26.18 3.41 -9.63
N ALA A 355 -25.10 2.69 -9.91
CA ALA A 355 -24.02 2.44 -8.96
C ALA A 355 -23.33 3.73 -8.52
N LEU A 356 -22.93 4.58 -9.48
CA LEU A 356 -22.24 5.83 -9.20
C LEU A 356 -23.13 6.82 -8.42
N GLU A 357 -24.44 6.79 -8.66
CA GLU A 357 -25.41 7.65 -7.97
C GLU A 357 -25.75 7.21 -6.55
N GLN A 358 -25.39 5.99 -6.16
CA GLN A 358 -25.69 5.47 -4.84
C GLN A 358 -25.05 6.34 -3.75
N GLY A 359 -25.90 6.86 -2.85
CA GLY A 359 -25.48 7.70 -1.72
C GLY A 359 -25.19 9.16 -2.06
N LEU A 360 -25.32 9.58 -3.32
CA LEU A 360 -25.17 11.01 -3.68
C LEU A 360 -26.33 11.84 -3.13
N GLY A 361 -26.02 13.08 -2.73
CA GLY A 361 -27.05 14.06 -2.35
C GLY A 361 -27.88 14.56 -3.54
N THR A 362 -27.26 14.64 -4.72
CA THR A 362 -27.90 15.03 -5.99
C THR A 362 -27.48 14.04 -7.07
N GLN A 363 -28.43 13.56 -7.86
CA GLN A 363 -28.16 12.66 -8.99
C GLN A 363 -27.40 13.36 -10.12
N ILE A 364 -26.81 12.58 -11.02
CA ILE A 364 -26.02 13.09 -12.13
C ILE A 364 -26.98 13.70 -13.17
N SER A 365 -26.89 15.01 -13.36
CA SER A 365 -27.65 15.75 -14.37
C SER A 365 -26.79 16.12 -15.59
N GLU A 366 -25.48 16.29 -15.39
CA GLU A 366 -24.53 16.72 -16.43
C GLU A 366 -23.13 16.17 -16.13
N LEU A 367 -22.43 15.68 -17.15
CA LEU A 367 -21.01 15.39 -17.09
C LEU A 367 -20.23 16.59 -17.64
N VAL A 368 -19.36 17.18 -16.81
CA VAL A 368 -18.57 18.35 -17.18
C VAL A 368 -17.11 17.97 -17.46
N THR A 369 -16.49 18.65 -18.42
CA THR A 369 -15.09 18.38 -18.79
C THR A 369 -14.08 19.22 -18.04
N ASP A 370 -14.47 20.43 -17.66
CA ASP A 370 -13.63 21.35 -16.90
C ASP A 370 -13.92 21.18 -15.41
N LYS A 371 -12.88 20.86 -14.63
CA LYS A 371 -12.97 20.71 -13.17
C LYS A 371 -13.55 21.93 -12.47
N ASN A 372 -13.38 23.13 -13.03
CA ASN A 372 -13.94 24.37 -12.46
C ASN A 372 -15.45 24.51 -12.67
N LYS A 373 -16.04 23.71 -13.56
CA LYS A 373 -17.48 23.65 -13.80
C LYS A 373 -18.19 22.55 -13.01
N ALA A 374 -17.42 21.69 -12.31
CA ALA A 374 -18.00 20.71 -11.41
C ALA A 374 -18.70 21.43 -10.25
N ASP A 375 -19.94 21.01 -10.01
CA ASP A 375 -20.84 21.46 -8.97
C ASP A 375 -21.74 20.28 -8.61
N ASN A 376 -21.26 19.45 -7.69
CA ASN A 376 -21.90 18.21 -7.30
C ASN A 376 -23.29 18.47 -6.70
N ALA A 377 -23.47 19.59 -5.99
CA ALA A 377 -24.76 19.96 -5.43
C ALA A 377 -25.81 20.24 -6.52
N ALA A 378 -25.38 20.75 -7.69
CA ALA A 378 -26.21 20.96 -8.86
C ALA A 378 -26.31 19.74 -9.81
N GLY A 379 -25.71 18.60 -9.46
CA GLY A 379 -25.70 17.39 -10.30
C GLY A 379 -24.66 17.40 -11.42
N LYS A 380 -23.70 18.34 -11.39
CA LYS A 380 -22.62 18.47 -12.39
C LYS A 380 -21.37 17.76 -11.90
N TYR A 381 -21.04 16.63 -12.50
CA TYR A 381 -19.96 15.76 -12.06
C TYR A 381 -18.90 15.56 -13.13
N GLN A 382 -17.70 15.16 -12.68
CA GLN A 382 -16.71 14.52 -13.54
C GLN A 382 -16.75 13.01 -13.24
N VAL A 383 -16.74 12.19 -14.28
CA VAL A 383 -16.60 10.74 -14.17
C VAL A 383 -15.37 10.31 -14.96
N VAL A 384 -14.45 9.61 -14.30
CA VAL A 384 -13.26 9.03 -14.94
C VAL A 384 -13.52 7.55 -15.19
N LYS A 385 -13.23 7.09 -16.41
CA LYS A 385 -13.17 5.69 -16.76
C LYS A 385 -11.71 5.26 -16.84
N LEU A 386 -11.37 4.18 -16.16
CA LEU A 386 -10.11 3.46 -16.33
C LEU A 386 -10.37 2.15 -17.04
N THR A 387 -9.59 1.88 -18.07
CA THR A 387 -9.58 0.62 -18.81
C THR A 387 -8.28 -0.11 -18.52
N THR A 388 -8.37 -1.40 -18.22
CA THR A 388 -7.22 -2.28 -18.00
C THR A 388 -6.82 -3.02 -19.28
N THR A 389 -5.59 -3.53 -19.33
CA THR A 389 -5.07 -4.30 -20.49
C THR A 389 -5.78 -5.63 -20.69
N GLU A 390 -6.30 -6.19 -19.61
CA GLU A 390 -7.05 -7.45 -19.51
C GLU A 390 -7.97 -7.39 -18.27
N PRO A 391 -8.92 -8.33 -18.09
CA PRO A 391 -9.75 -8.38 -16.89
C PRO A 391 -8.92 -8.46 -15.60
N PHE A 392 -8.84 -7.36 -14.85
CA PHE A 392 -7.90 -7.21 -13.73
C PHE A 392 -8.51 -6.44 -12.54
N PRO A 393 -9.45 -7.06 -11.79
CA PRO A 393 -10.15 -6.41 -10.67
C PRO A 393 -9.21 -5.90 -9.57
N GLN A 394 -8.00 -6.48 -9.47
CA GLN A 394 -6.96 -6.07 -8.54
C GLN A 394 -6.47 -4.63 -8.74
N VAL A 395 -6.75 -4.02 -9.91
CA VAL A 395 -6.40 -2.62 -10.16
C VAL A 395 -6.96 -1.69 -9.08
N LEU A 396 -8.14 -1.97 -8.51
CA LEU A 396 -8.73 -1.14 -7.47
C LEU A 396 -7.89 -1.15 -6.18
N ASN A 397 -7.29 -2.28 -5.83
CA ASN A 397 -6.38 -2.39 -4.69
C ASN A 397 -5.09 -1.59 -4.93
N TYR A 398 -4.60 -1.58 -6.17
CA TYR A 398 -3.41 -0.80 -6.55
C TYR A 398 -3.71 0.71 -6.60
N LEU A 399 -4.93 1.10 -6.99
CA LEU A 399 -5.40 2.48 -6.91
C LEU A 399 -5.59 2.97 -5.47
N ALA A 400 -5.69 2.07 -4.49
CA ALA A 400 -5.70 2.42 -3.07
C ALA A 400 -4.28 2.60 -2.47
N HIS A 401 -3.24 2.18 -3.19
CA HIS A 401 -1.85 2.38 -2.78
C HIS A 401 -1.40 3.83 -2.96
N GLN A 402 -0.47 4.31 -2.12
CA GLN A 402 0.01 5.71 -2.17
C GLN A 402 0.55 6.14 -3.54
N SER A 403 1.10 5.21 -4.32
CA SER A 403 1.62 5.49 -5.66
C SER A 403 0.56 5.95 -6.67
N ALA A 404 -0.72 5.66 -6.41
CA ALA A 404 -1.85 6.16 -7.19
C ALA A 404 -2.34 7.55 -6.70
N GLY A 405 -1.54 8.24 -5.88
CA GLY A 405 -1.83 9.56 -5.38
C GLY A 405 -1.96 10.59 -6.51
N ILE A 406 -3.01 11.41 -6.45
CA ILE A 406 -3.32 12.39 -7.50
C ILE A 406 -2.49 13.66 -7.29
N VAL A 407 -1.66 13.99 -8.28
CA VAL A 407 -0.79 15.18 -8.29
C VAL A 407 -1.35 16.26 -9.20
N SER A 408 -1.01 17.53 -8.94
CA SER A 408 -1.38 18.64 -9.84
C SER A 408 -0.59 18.52 -11.13
N LYS A 409 -1.28 18.37 -12.26
CA LYS A 409 -0.67 18.34 -13.58
C LYS A 409 0.19 19.57 -13.80
N LYS A 410 -0.43 20.74 -13.59
CA LYS A 410 0.19 22.05 -13.77
C LYS A 410 1.46 22.20 -12.94
N GLN A 411 1.43 21.81 -11.67
CA GLN A 411 2.60 21.96 -10.80
C GLN A 411 3.72 21.01 -11.21
N VAL A 412 3.42 19.73 -11.45
CA VAL A 412 4.44 18.75 -11.84
C VAL A 412 5.11 19.14 -13.16
N GLU A 413 4.33 19.54 -14.17
CA GLU A 413 4.86 20.02 -15.46
C GLU A 413 5.73 21.29 -15.32
N SER A 414 5.46 22.13 -14.32
CA SER A 414 6.28 23.33 -14.06
C SER A 414 7.64 23.03 -13.42
N ILE A 415 7.78 21.88 -12.76
CA ILE A 415 9.01 21.48 -12.07
C ILE A 415 9.82 20.47 -12.91
N ASN A 416 9.16 19.47 -13.48
CA ASN A 416 9.79 18.43 -14.27
C ASN A 416 10.08 18.92 -15.70
N THR A 417 11.03 19.84 -15.83
CA THR A 417 11.45 20.42 -17.12
C THR A 417 12.65 19.73 -17.77
N TYR A 418 13.14 18.64 -17.17
CA TYR A 418 14.26 17.84 -17.65
C TYR A 418 13.79 16.75 -18.63
N ASP A 419 14.71 16.22 -19.44
CA ASP A 419 14.48 15.01 -20.22
C ASP A 419 14.77 13.77 -19.37
N VAL A 420 13.82 12.83 -19.30
CA VAL A 420 13.93 11.63 -18.46
C VAL A 420 15.10 10.76 -18.91
N ALA A 421 15.32 10.64 -20.22
CA ALA A 421 16.39 9.80 -20.78
C ALA A 421 17.81 10.32 -20.49
N SER A 422 17.94 11.64 -20.24
CA SER A 422 19.22 12.29 -19.93
C SER A 422 19.29 12.86 -18.51
N PHE A 423 18.43 12.39 -17.60
CA PHE A 423 18.35 12.90 -16.23
C PHE A 423 19.69 12.76 -15.49
N ASP A 424 20.18 13.87 -14.92
CA ASP A 424 21.40 13.92 -14.10
C ASP A 424 21.05 14.30 -12.66
N VAL A 425 21.15 13.32 -11.75
CA VAL A 425 20.85 13.48 -10.32
C VAL A 425 21.64 14.61 -9.62
N ASN A 426 22.74 15.07 -10.21
CA ASN A 426 23.54 16.17 -9.65
C ASN A 426 23.15 17.56 -10.17
N LYS A 427 22.26 17.63 -11.18
CA LYS A 427 21.87 18.89 -11.84
C LYS A 427 20.36 19.09 -11.84
N ASP A 428 19.61 18.04 -12.13
CA ASP A 428 18.17 18.08 -12.32
C ASP A 428 17.45 17.88 -10.98
N ILE A 429 16.45 18.71 -10.70
CA ILE A 429 15.66 18.64 -9.47
C ILE A 429 14.24 18.19 -9.83
N PRO A 430 13.88 16.92 -9.60
CA PRO A 430 12.54 16.44 -9.86
C PRO A 430 11.54 16.93 -8.83
N TYR A 431 10.28 17.00 -9.24
CA TYR A 431 9.16 17.13 -8.32
C TYR A 431 9.26 16.05 -7.24
N GLY A 432 9.03 16.44 -6.00
CA GLY A 432 9.12 15.55 -4.85
C GLY A 432 10.54 15.19 -4.42
N ASP A 433 11.59 15.88 -4.90
CA ASP A 433 12.94 15.73 -4.34
C ASP A 433 12.98 16.21 -2.88
N GLN A 434 13.41 15.33 -1.97
CA GLN A 434 13.49 15.62 -0.54
C GLN A 434 14.39 16.82 -0.18
N ASN A 435 15.38 17.14 -1.01
CA ASN A 435 16.30 18.25 -0.78
C ASN A 435 15.54 19.59 -0.81
N THR A 436 14.48 19.68 -1.62
CA THR A 436 13.65 20.88 -1.74
C THR A 436 12.82 21.18 -0.48
N VAL A 437 12.59 20.17 0.35
CA VAL A 437 11.86 20.31 1.63
C VAL A 437 12.78 20.20 2.84
N THR A 438 14.07 19.95 2.65
CA THR A 438 15.03 19.87 3.77
C THR A 438 15.45 21.28 4.18
N GLU A 439 15.46 21.57 5.49
CA GLU A 439 15.94 22.84 6.00
C GLU A 439 17.38 23.11 5.55
N GLY A 440 17.64 24.32 5.05
CA GLY A 440 18.96 24.71 4.59
C GLY A 440 18.91 25.62 3.36
N ALA A 441 20.05 25.80 2.72
CA ALA A 441 20.18 26.68 1.55
C ALA A 441 19.42 26.17 0.32
N ALA A 442 19.18 24.85 0.21
CA ALA A 442 18.44 24.22 -0.87
C ALA A 442 16.92 24.20 -0.65
N TYR A 443 16.43 24.68 0.51
CA TYR A 443 15.00 24.70 0.81
C TYR A 443 14.25 25.55 -0.21
N ASN A 444 13.35 24.90 -0.95
CA ASN A 444 12.48 25.50 -1.93
C ASN A 444 11.28 24.57 -2.14
N ASN A 445 10.35 24.54 -1.18
CA ASN A 445 9.25 23.59 -1.21
C ASN A 445 8.34 23.82 -2.43
N THR A 446 8.38 22.90 -3.39
CA THR A 446 7.61 22.94 -4.65
C THR A 446 6.37 22.04 -4.63
N LEU A 447 6.04 21.44 -3.48
CA LEU A 447 4.98 20.45 -3.37
C LEU A 447 3.60 21.09 -3.47
N TYR A 448 2.74 20.43 -4.27
CA TYR A 448 1.29 20.63 -4.26
C TYR A 448 0.64 19.32 -3.81
N ALA A 449 -0.05 19.34 -2.68
CA ALA A 449 -0.61 18.16 -2.04
C ALA A 449 -2.14 18.15 -2.17
N SER A 450 -2.72 17.08 -2.71
CA SER A 450 -4.18 16.91 -2.85
C SER A 450 -4.82 16.29 -1.62
N GLY A 451 -4.02 15.69 -0.75
CA GLY A 451 -4.46 14.99 0.45
C GLY A 451 -4.71 15.91 1.65
N PRO A 452 -4.97 15.32 2.82
CA PRO A 452 -5.31 16.02 4.05
C PRO A 452 -4.15 16.83 4.65
N TYR A 453 -2.90 16.51 4.36
CA TYR A 453 -1.73 17.18 4.90
C TYR A 453 -0.71 17.49 3.79
N ILE A 454 0.22 18.40 4.08
CA ILE A 454 1.36 18.70 3.22
C ILE A 454 2.63 18.79 4.08
N LEU A 455 3.72 18.16 3.62
CA LEU A 455 5.03 18.31 4.25
C LEU A 455 5.52 19.74 4.05
N ALA A 456 5.73 20.45 5.17
CA ALA A 456 6.23 21.82 5.19
C ALA A 456 7.74 21.85 5.02
N TYR A 457 8.44 21.12 5.87
CA TYR A 457 9.88 20.96 5.84
C TYR A 457 10.28 19.71 6.64
N LYS A 458 11.52 19.26 6.43
CA LYS A 458 12.18 18.27 7.29
C LYS A 458 13.57 18.74 7.73
N ASN A 459 14.05 18.19 8.83
CA ASN A 459 15.46 18.22 9.21
C ASN A 459 15.91 16.81 9.63
N ASP A 460 17.05 16.68 10.29
CA ASP A 460 17.59 15.37 10.70
C ASP A 460 16.75 14.68 11.78
N TYR A 461 15.87 15.41 12.46
CA TYR A 461 15.10 14.92 13.60
C TYR A 461 13.61 14.70 13.30
N GLU A 462 13.01 15.47 12.41
CA GLU A 462 11.58 15.36 12.10
C GLU A 462 11.18 15.93 10.74
N GLY A 463 10.05 15.47 10.23
CA GLY A 463 9.25 16.12 9.19
C GLY A 463 8.02 16.79 9.80
N VAL A 464 7.77 18.06 9.44
CA VAL A 464 6.64 18.85 9.93
C VAL A 464 5.60 19.00 8.84
N PHE A 465 4.37 18.61 9.13
CA PHE A 465 3.23 18.63 8.22
C PHE A 465 2.15 19.57 8.73
N TYR A 466 1.51 20.28 7.81
CA TYR A 466 0.33 21.10 8.09
C TYR A 466 -0.89 20.55 7.37
N HIS A 467 -2.05 20.67 7.99
CA HIS A 467 -3.30 20.29 7.34
C HIS A 467 -3.50 21.10 6.05
N ASN A 468 -3.98 20.46 5.01
CA ASN A 468 -4.39 21.11 3.77
C ASN A 468 -5.68 21.88 4.06
N PRO A 469 -5.66 23.23 4.03
CA PRO A 469 -6.87 24.00 4.26
C PRO A 469 -7.93 23.72 3.20
N GLY A 470 -7.55 23.40 1.96
CA GLY A 470 -8.42 23.08 0.82
C GLY A 470 -9.04 21.67 0.83
N TYR A 471 -8.76 20.82 1.82
CA TYR A 471 -9.23 19.44 1.85
C TYR A 471 -10.56 19.32 2.62
N ARG A 472 -11.67 19.14 1.88
CA ARG A 472 -12.97 18.70 2.41
C ARG A 472 -13.45 19.45 3.67
N LYS A 473 -13.25 20.78 3.70
CA LYS A 473 -13.41 21.71 4.85
C LYS A 473 -14.69 21.50 5.69
N ALA A 474 -15.79 21.12 5.06
CA ALA A 474 -17.11 21.01 5.69
C ALA A 474 -17.54 19.56 5.99
N SER A 475 -16.65 18.58 5.80
CA SER A 475 -16.97 17.16 5.99
C SER A 475 -16.37 16.58 7.26
N GLU A 476 -16.85 15.40 7.66
CA GLU A 476 -16.25 14.64 8.76
C GLU A 476 -14.80 14.23 8.49
N TYR A 477 -14.39 14.18 7.22
CA TYR A 477 -13.04 13.83 6.77
C TYR A 477 -12.07 15.02 6.76
N ALA A 478 -12.53 16.23 7.13
CA ALA A 478 -11.63 17.33 7.40
C ALA A 478 -10.68 16.95 8.56
N PRO A 479 -9.35 17.12 8.41
CA PRO A 479 -8.39 16.74 9.43
C PRO A 479 -8.65 17.49 10.73
N LYS A 480 -8.68 16.77 11.86
CA LYS A 480 -8.96 17.40 13.15
C LYS A 480 -7.75 18.17 13.66
N ILE A 481 -6.56 17.59 13.60
CA ILE A 481 -5.33 18.19 14.12
C ILE A 481 -4.62 19.02 13.04
N SER A 482 -4.25 20.27 13.36
CA SER A 482 -3.70 21.22 12.37
C SER A 482 -2.26 20.94 11.96
N GLN A 483 -1.49 20.25 12.81
CA GLN A 483 -0.07 19.98 12.59
C GLN A 483 0.30 18.55 13.01
N VAL A 484 1.10 17.87 12.18
CA VAL A 484 1.67 16.56 12.49
C VAL A 484 3.19 16.67 12.41
N ASN A 485 3.89 16.19 13.43
CA ASN A 485 5.34 16.07 13.41
C ASN A 485 5.70 14.57 13.42
N VAL A 486 6.42 14.14 12.39
CA VAL A 486 6.95 12.77 12.30
C VAL A 486 8.41 12.80 12.70
N ARG A 487 8.73 12.28 13.89
CA ARG A 487 10.10 12.21 14.41
C ARG A 487 10.86 11.02 13.85
N PHE A 488 12.12 11.25 13.49
CA PHE A 488 13.03 10.22 13.00
C PHE A 488 13.81 9.63 14.17
N ILE A 489 13.55 8.36 14.50
CA ILE A 489 14.16 7.65 15.64
C ILE A 489 14.70 6.30 15.14
N SER A 490 16.02 6.23 14.99
CA SER A 490 16.76 5.05 14.53
C SER A 490 17.02 4.03 15.62
#